data_AF-A0AAU8SMP5-F1
#
_entry.id   AF-A0AAU8SMP5-F1
#
_cell.length_a   1.000
_cell.length_b   1.000
_cell.length_c   1.000
_cell.angle_alpha   90.00
_cell.angle_beta   90.00
_cell.angle_gamma   90.00
#
_symmetry.space_group_name_H-M   'P 1'
#
loop_
_entity.id
_entity.type
_entity.pdbx_description
1 polymer ?
#
loop_
_entity_poly.entity_id
_entity_poly.type
_entity_poly.pdbx_seq_one_letter_code
_entity_poly.pdbx_strand_id
1 'polypeptide(L)'
;MTIPVELEAQILRLYHAEKWPCGTIAKQLRVHRETVQRVIAHAGLPRIGPQPKPSMIEPYLPFIRQTLTKYPSLTASRLYVMVRERGYKGAPDHFRHLISLHRPRKPAETFLRLRTLPGEQA
;
A
#
# COMPACT_ATOMS: atom_id res chain seq x y z
N MET A 1 15.69 13.78 1.68
CA MET A 1 15.95 14.85 2.66
C MET A 1 16.62 14.24 3.86
N THR A 2 17.84 14.65 4.14
CA THR A 2 18.64 14.20 5.28
C THR A 2 18.32 15.11 6.45
N ILE A 3 17.68 14.59 7.49
CA ILE A 3 17.45 15.34 8.72
C ILE A 3 18.75 15.22 9.54
N PRO A 4 19.27 16.32 10.12
CA PRO A 4 20.45 16.23 10.97
C PRO A 4 20.15 15.39 12.22
N VAL A 5 21.11 14.54 12.61
CA VAL A 5 20.98 13.58 13.73
C VAL A 5 20.61 14.26 15.05
N GLU A 6 21.09 15.49 15.26
CA GLU A 6 20.73 16.29 16.44
C GLU A 6 19.23 16.59 16.52
N LEU A 7 18.62 16.91 15.37
CA LEU A 7 17.20 17.22 15.29
C LEU A 7 16.34 15.96 15.47
N GLU A 8 16.81 14.82 14.98
CA GLU A 8 16.20 13.51 15.24
C GLU A 8 16.19 13.18 16.74
N ALA A 9 17.33 13.35 17.41
CA ALA A 9 17.46 13.12 18.85
C ALA A 9 16.58 14.07 19.67
N GLN A 10 16.45 15.34 19.27
CA GLN A 10 15.54 16.30 19.93
C GLN A 10 14.08 15.89 19.78
N ILE A 11 13.65 15.46 18.58
CA ILE A 11 12.30 14.96 18.35
C ILE A 11 12.01 13.76 19.27
N LEU A 12 12.92 12.78 19.33
CA LEU A 12 12.77 11.59 20.14
C LEU A 12 12.77 11.92 21.64
N ARG A 13 13.61 12.85 22.10
CA ARG A 13 13.63 13.31 23.49
C ARG A 13 12.30 13.97 23.88
N LEU A 14 11.80 14.91 23.10
CA LEU A 14 10.52 15.59 23.36
C LEU A 14 9.34 14.61 23.33
N TYR A 15 9.43 13.58 22.48
CA TYR A 15 8.40 12.56 22.40
C TYR A 15 8.44 11.56 23.57
N HIS A 16 9.62 11.04 23.94
CA HIS A 16 9.76 10.02 24.99
C HIS A 16 9.77 10.60 26.40
N ALA A 17 10.54 11.66 26.64
CA ALA A 17 10.70 12.24 27.97
C ALA A 17 9.49 13.09 28.37
N GLU A 18 9.03 13.94 27.45
CA GLU A 18 7.98 14.93 27.74
C GLU A 18 6.60 14.51 27.25
N LYS A 19 6.49 13.44 26.43
CA LYS A 19 5.23 12.92 25.86
C LYS A 19 4.44 13.97 25.08
N TRP A 20 5.13 14.90 24.42
CA TRP A 20 4.48 15.95 23.65
C TRP A 20 3.79 15.38 22.41
N PRO A 21 2.63 15.93 22.00
CA PRO A 21 1.99 15.54 20.76
C PRO A 21 2.81 16.04 19.56
N CYS A 22 2.83 15.29 18.45
CA CYS A 22 3.63 15.63 17.27
C CYS A 22 3.38 17.05 16.73
N GLY A 23 2.17 17.57 16.91
CA GLY A 23 1.82 18.94 16.51
C GLY A 23 2.57 20.00 17.32
N THR A 24 2.77 19.76 18.61
CA THR A 24 3.53 20.67 19.49
C THR A 24 5.02 20.60 19.18
N ILE A 25 5.55 19.38 18.99
CA ILE A 25 6.95 19.18 18.59
C ILE A 25 7.24 19.87 17.25
N ALA A 26 6.35 19.73 16.26
CA ALA A 26 6.46 20.38 14.96
C ALA A 26 6.48 21.91 15.06
N LYS A 27 5.61 22.50 15.87
CA LYS A 27 5.57 23.96 16.11
C LYS A 27 6.83 24.45 16.82
N GLN A 28 7.31 23.72 17.83
CA GLN A 28 8.48 24.11 18.62
C GLN A 28 9.77 24.06 17.81
N LEU A 29 10.00 22.96 17.08
CA LEU A 29 11.20 22.76 16.27
C LEU A 29 11.10 23.38 14.87
N ARG A 30 9.99 24.07 14.55
CA ARG A 30 9.68 24.64 13.23
C ARG A 30 9.90 23.66 12.07
N VAL A 31 9.58 22.40 12.30
CA VAL A 31 9.65 21.34 11.28
C VAL A 31 8.25 20.92 10.85
N HIS A 32 8.14 20.45 9.61
CA HIS A 32 6.87 19.94 9.12
C HIS A 32 6.41 18.74 9.96
N ARG A 33 5.11 18.66 10.26
CA ARG A 33 4.54 17.57 11.08
C ARG A 33 4.87 16.18 10.54
N GLU A 34 4.93 16.05 9.22
CA GLU A 34 5.25 14.79 8.54
C GLU A 34 6.70 14.35 8.79
N THR A 35 7.63 15.30 8.92
CA THR A 35 9.03 15.04 9.30
C THR A 35 9.12 14.43 10.70
N VAL A 36 8.37 14.98 11.66
CA VAL A 36 8.26 14.45 13.03
C VAL A 36 7.66 13.05 13.03
N GLN A 37 6.56 12.84 12.30
CA GLN A 37 5.93 11.51 12.17
C GLN A 37 6.88 10.49 11.52
N ARG A 38 7.67 10.91 10.53
CA ARG A 38 8.63 10.05 9.83
C ARG A 38 9.79 9.64 10.74
N VAL A 39 10.34 10.57 11.54
CA VAL A 39 11.37 10.28 12.55
C VAL A 39 10.86 9.28 13.58
N ILE A 40 9.66 9.53 14.13
CA ILE A 40 9.02 8.63 15.09
C ILE A 40 8.82 7.23 14.47
N ALA A 41 8.29 7.16 13.24
CA ALA A 41 8.09 5.88 12.55
C ALA A 41 9.42 5.15 12.24
N HIS A 42 10.48 5.88 11.90
CA HIS A 42 11.81 5.31 11.63
C HIS A 42 12.45 4.75 12.90
N ALA A 43 12.22 5.37 14.06
CA ALA A 43 12.63 4.88 15.36
C ALA A 43 11.83 3.65 15.86
N GLY A 44 10.94 3.09 15.03
CA GLY A 44 10.16 1.90 15.36
C GLY A 44 8.90 2.16 16.19
N LEU A 45 8.49 3.42 16.33
CA LEU A 45 7.29 3.78 17.08
C LEU A 45 6.02 3.62 16.23
N PRO A 46 4.86 3.36 16.86
CA PRO A 46 3.60 3.20 16.14
C PRO A 46 3.31 4.45 15.31
N ARG A 47 2.93 4.25 14.05
CA ARG A 47 2.50 5.35 13.17
C ARG A 47 1.38 6.13 13.85
N ILE A 48 1.64 7.40 14.12
CA ILE A 48 0.69 8.31 14.77
C ILE A 48 -0.25 8.85 13.70
N GLY A 49 -1.36 8.16 13.49
CA GLY A 49 -2.44 8.55 12.58
C GLY A 49 -3.60 7.57 12.63
N PRO A 50 -4.78 7.94 12.11
CA PRO A 50 -5.87 6.99 11.95
C PRO A 50 -5.37 5.82 11.08
N GLN A 51 -5.62 4.59 11.54
CA GLN A 51 -5.43 3.42 10.71
C GLN A 51 -6.26 3.60 9.42
N PRO A 52 -5.73 3.20 8.25
CA PRO A 52 -6.53 3.20 7.04
C PRO A 52 -7.81 2.42 7.32
N LYS A 53 -8.97 3.04 7.06
CA LYS A 53 -10.24 2.38 7.31
C LYS A 53 -10.29 1.08 6.50
N PRO A 54 -10.73 -0.04 7.11
CA PRO A 54 -10.86 -1.29 6.40
C PRO A 54 -11.74 -1.07 5.17
N SER A 55 -11.25 -1.49 4.00
CA SER A 55 -11.99 -1.30 2.75
C SER A 55 -13.25 -2.17 2.77
N MET A 56 -14.37 -1.70 2.20
CA MET A 56 -15.62 -2.50 2.12
C MET A 56 -15.45 -3.85 1.42
N ILE A 57 -14.36 -4.05 0.68
CA ILE A 57 -14.02 -5.31 0.02
C ILE A 57 -13.43 -6.35 0.99
N GLU A 58 -12.89 -5.93 2.14
CA GLU A 58 -12.14 -6.80 3.06
C GLU A 58 -12.90 -8.05 3.49
N PRO A 59 -14.20 -7.98 3.85
CA PRO A 59 -14.98 -9.18 4.19
C PRO A 59 -15.06 -10.20 3.04
N TYR A 60 -14.90 -9.74 1.80
CA TYR A 60 -15.06 -10.55 0.58
C TYR A 60 -13.72 -11.01 0.01
N LEU A 61 -12.58 -10.50 0.51
CA LEU A 61 -11.25 -10.89 0.03
C LEU A 61 -10.96 -12.40 0.10
N PRO A 62 -11.34 -13.13 1.16
CA PRO A 62 -11.13 -14.57 1.22
C PRO A 62 -11.82 -15.29 0.04
N PHE A 63 -13.06 -14.91 -0.25
CA PHE A 63 -13.82 -15.47 -1.37
C PHE A 63 -13.25 -15.10 -2.73
N ILE A 64 -12.86 -13.83 -2.91
CA ILE A 64 -12.23 -13.35 -4.14
C ILE A 64 -10.95 -14.14 -4.42
N ARG A 65 -10.09 -14.31 -3.41
CA ARG A 65 -8.84 -15.08 -3.54
C ARG A 65 -9.11 -16.52 -3.92
N GLN A 66 -10.00 -17.23 -3.21
CA GLN A 66 -10.38 -18.60 -3.54
C GLN A 66 -10.91 -18.72 -4.98
N THR A 67 -11.74 -17.78 -5.41
CA THR A 67 -12.31 -17.78 -6.76
C THR A 67 -11.25 -17.52 -7.83
N LEU A 68 -10.32 -16.60 -7.59
CA LEU A 68 -9.20 -16.32 -8.49
C LEU A 68 -8.20 -17.47 -8.56
N THR A 69 -7.98 -18.20 -7.46
CA THR A 69 -7.18 -19.44 -7.44
C THR A 69 -7.81 -20.52 -8.32
N LYS A 70 -9.13 -20.69 -8.23
CA LYS A 70 -9.86 -21.68 -9.05
C LYS A 70 -10.00 -21.26 -10.51
N TYR A 71 -10.18 -19.96 -10.76
CA TYR A 71 -10.45 -19.39 -12.08
C TYR A 71 -9.61 -18.12 -12.32
N PRO A 72 -8.33 -18.25 -12.71
CA PRO A 72 -7.43 -17.09 -12.86
C PRO A 72 -7.83 -16.15 -14.00
N SER A 73 -8.47 -16.67 -15.06
CA SER A 73 -8.96 -15.91 -16.23
C SER A 73 -10.28 -15.17 -15.97
N LEU A 74 -10.91 -15.37 -14.82
CA LEU A 74 -12.22 -14.80 -14.50
C LEU A 74 -12.20 -13.27 -14.55
N THR A 75 -13.21 -12.65 -15.17
CA THR A 75 -13.28 -11.20 -15.28
C THR A 75 -13.71 -10.56 -13.96
N ALA A 76 -13.17 -9.36 -13.66
CA ALA A 76 -13.54 -8.60 -12.48
C ALA A 76 -15.04 -8.25 -12.44
N SER A 77 -15.67 -8.07 -13.62
CA SER A 77 -17.12 -7.86 -13.72
C SER A 77 -17.92 -9.08 -13.24
N ARG A 78 -17.46 -10.31 -13.53
CA ARG A 78 -18.13 -11.53 -13.05
C ARG A 78 -17.96 -11.69 -11.54
N LEU A 79 -16.76 -11.42 -11.02
CA LEU A 79 -16.51 -11.38 -9.58
C LEU A 79 -17.40 -10.36 -8.87
N TYR A 80 -17.60 -9.18 -9.45
CA TYR A 80 -18.48 -8.15 -8.89
C TYR A 80 -19.91 -8.67 -8.72
N VAL A 81 -20.48 -9.34 -9.73
CA VAL A 81 -21.83 -9.92 -9.64
C VAL A 81 -21.90 -10.95 -8.51
N MET A 82 -20.92 -11.86 -8.43
CA MET A 82 -20.87 -12.90 -7.39
C MET A 82 -20.78 -12.31 -5.97
N VAL A 83 -20.09 -11.19 -5.80
CA VAL A 83 -19.93 -10.51 -4.51
C VAL A 83 -21.16 -9.62 -4.20
N ARG A 84 -21.81 -9.05 -5.21
CA ARG A 84 -23.07 -8.30 -5.07
C ARG A 84 -24.20 -9.18 -4.58
N GLU A 85 -24.32 -10.40 -5.10
CA GLU A 85 -25.28 -11.40 -4.61
C GLU A 85 -25.09 -11.74 -3.12
N ARG A 86 -23.88 -11.53 -2.61
CA ARG A 86 -23.52 -11.75 -1.19
C ARG A 86 -23.64 -10.51 -0.33
N GLY A 87 -24.15 -9.40 -0.86
CA GLY A 87 -24.44 -8.18 -0.11
C GLY A 87 -23.44 -7.03 -0.26
N TYR A 88 -22.55 -7.06 -1.25
CA TYR A 88 -21.64 -5.93 -1.51
C TYR A 88 -22.38 -4.72 -2.09
N LYS A 89 -22.28 -3.60 -1.37
CA LYS A 89 -22.94 -2.32 -1.70
C LYS A 89 -22.04 -1.31 -2.43
N GLY A 90 -20.77 -1.65 -2.68
CA GLY A 90 -19.83 -0.74 -3.32
C GLY A 90 -20.04 -0.62 -4.83
N ALA A 91 -19.47 0.44 -5.42
CA ALA A 91 -19.56 0.71 -6.85
C ALA A 91 -18.68 -0.26 -7.68
N PRO A 92 -19.10 -0.61 -8.91
CA PRO A 92 -18.37 -1.56 -9.76
C PRO A 92 -16.99 -1.04 -10.17
N ASP A 93 -16.82 0.26 -10.39
CA ASP A 93 -15.53 0.84 -10.82
C ASP A 93 -14.48 0.78 -9.72
N HIS A 94 -14.86 1.15 -8.50
CA HIS A 94 -14.00 1.01 -7.32
C HIS A 94 -13.65 -0.46 -7.07
N PHE A 95 -14.62 -1.36 -7.20
CA PHE A 95 -14.39 -2.81 -7.07
C PHE A 95 -13.36 -3.31 -8.08
N ARG A 96 -13.50 -2.97 -9.37
CA ARG A 96 -12.54 -3.37 -10.42
C ARG A 96 -11.13 -2.86 -10.14
N HIS A 97 -11.01 -1.62 -9.67
CA HIS A 97 -9.73 -1.05 -9.27
C HIS A 97 -9.07 -1.87 -8.13
N LEU A 98 -9.82 -2.17 -7.07
CA LEU A 98 -9.31 -2.99 -5.96
C LEU A 98 -8.91 -4.40 -6.41
N ILE A 99 -9.69 -5.04 -7.27
CA ILE A 99 -9.34 -6.37 -7.81
C ILE A 99 -8.04 -6.33 -8.62
N SER A 100 -7.77 -5.25 -9.36
CA SER A 100 -6.51 -5.09 -10.09
C SER A 100 -5.29 -5.11 -9.17
N LEU A 101 -5.40 -4.51 -7.98
CA LEU A 101 -4.34 -4.52 -6.96
C LEU A 101 -4.15 -5.90 -6.32
N HIS A 102 -5.20 -6.71 -6.24
CA HIS A 102 -5.15 -8.04 -5.62
C HIS A 102 -4.83 -9.18 -6.59
N ARG A 103 -4.99 -8.97 -7.91
CA ARG A 103 -4.67 -10.00 -8.90
C ARG A 103 -3.15 -10.23 -8.92
N PRO A 104 -2.66 -11.48 -8.76
CA PRO A 104 -1.25 -11.75 -8.93
C PRO A 104 -0.86 -11.35 -10.36
N ARG A 105 0.10 -10.44 -10.49
CA ARG A 105 0.67 -10.11 -11.79
C ARG A 105 1.29 -11.39 -12.34
N LYS A 106 0.99 -11.73 -13.59
CA LYS A 106 1.74 -12.79 -14.28
C LYS A 106 3.22 -12.44 -14.19
N PRO A 107 4.11 -13.38 -13.81
CA PRO A 107 5.54 -13.12 -13.87
C PRO A 107 5.85 -12.65 -15.28
N ALA A 108 6.67 -11.61 -15.41
CA ALA A 108 7.13 -11.16 -16.71
C ALA A 108 7.89 -12.35 -17.32
N GLU A 109 7.34 -12.94 -18.38
CA GLU A 109 8.05 -13.94 -19.17
C GLU A 109 9.36 -13.27 -19.63
N THR A 110 10.49 -13.82 -19.19
CA THR A 110 11.83 -13.34 -19.51
C THR A 110 12.08 -13.64 -20.98
N PHE A 111 11.54 -12.83 -21.87
CA PHE A 111 11.87 -12.90 -23.28
C PHE A 111 13.31 -12.43 -23.45
N LEU A 112 14.22 -13.36 -23.70
CA LEU A 112 15.53 -13.03 -24.24
C LEU A 112 15.31 -12.46 -25.63
N ARG A 113 15.42 -11.13 -25.77
CA ARG A 113 15.46 -10.48 -27.08
C ARG A 113 16.79 -10.81 -27.74
N LEU A 114 16.84 -11.93 -28.45
CA LEU A 114 17.92 -12.21 -29.39
C LEU A 114 17.81 -11.20 -30.54
N ARG A 115 18.79 -10.31 -30.66
CA ARG A 115 19.01 -9.54 -31.89
C ARG A 115 19.94 -10.37 -32.75
N THR A 116 19.42 -10.96 -33.82
CA THR A 116 20.24 -11.55 -34.87
C THR A 116 20.48 -10.51 -35.96
N LEU A 117 21.69 -10.48 -36.50
CA LEU A 117 21.99 -9.74 -37.73
C LEU A 117 21.43 -10.53 -38.93
N PRO A 118 21.04 -9.87 -40.03
CA PRO A 118 20.61 -10.57 -41.24
C PRO A 118 21.77 -11.46 -41.76
N GLY A 119 21.60 -12.79 -41.71
CA GLY A 119 22.56 -13.77 -42.20
C GLY A 119 22.97 -14.90 -41.24
N GLU A 120 22.56 -14.87 -39.96
CA GLU A 120 23.01 -15.84 -38.93
C GLU A 120 22.01 -16.97 -38.57
N GLN A 121 21.14 -17.38 -39.49
CA GLN A 121 20.35 -18.60 -39.30
C GLN A 121 20.33 -19.42 -40.60
N ALA A 122 21.12 -20.50 -40.62
CA ALA A 122 21.03 -21.59 -41.59
C ALA A 122 20.20 -22.73 -40.98
#